data_AF-B8A3Q7-F1
#
_entry.id   AF-B8A3Q7-F1
#
_cell.length_a   1.000
_cell.length_b   1.000
_cell.length_c   1.000
_cell.angle_alpha   90.00
_cell.angle_beta   90.00
_cell.angle_gamma   90.00
#
_symmetry.space_group_name_H-M   'P 1'
#
loop_
_entity.id
_entity.type
_entity.pdbx_description
1 polymer ?
#
loop_
_entity_poly.entity_id
_entity_poly.type
_entity_poly.pdbx_seq_one_letter_code
_entity_poly.pdbx_strand_id
1 'polypeptide(L)'
;MVNGLVGSADDWKFAAEQFVRRMPDKVIVHRSQCNSATQTFDGVDLMGERLANEVLSVVEQRRGVKKISFVAHSLGGLVARYAIGRLYEPNSRRKSSGGESRDDVVHLNGHIAGLEPMNFITFASPHLGSSGNKQILPPATFFMWPSFP
;
A
#
# COMPACT_ATOMS: atom_id res chain seq x y z
N MET A 1 -4.41 1.30 -6.72
CA MET A 1 -3.88 -0.05 -7.01
C MET A 1 -2.37 0.00 -6.82
N VAL A 2 -1.80 -0.96 -6.10
CA VAL A 2 -0.40 -0.91 -5.62
C VAL A 2 0.35 -2.17 -6.08
N ASN A 3 1.43 -2.00 -6.84
CA ASN A 3 2.27 -3.10 -7.34
C ASN A 3 3.21 -3.67 -6.28
N GLY A 4 3.71 -4.87 -6.57
CA GLY A 4 4.74 -5.54 -5.77
C GLY A 4 6.16 -5.28 -6.28
N LEU A 5 7.08 -6.11 -5.79
CA LEU A 5 8.49 -6.07 -6.17
C LEU A 5 8.66 -6.25 -7.69
N VAL A 6 9.55 -5.46 -8.31
CA VAL A 6 9.80 -5.40 -9.76
C VAL A 6 8.59 -4.98 -10.61
N GLY A 7 7.43 -4.73 -9.99
CA GLY A 7 6.22 -4.32 -10.69
C GLY A 7 6.18 -2.84 -11.04
N SER A 8 5.12 -2.46 -11.75
CA SER A 8 4.84 -1.09 -12.15
C SER A 8 3.34 -0.79 -12.20
N ALA A 9 3.00 0.46 -12.48
CA ALA A 9 1.61 0.85 -12.72
C ALA A 9 0.99 0.10 -13.92
N ASP A 10 1.78 -0.30 -14.92
CA ASP A 10 1.27 -0.89 -16.16
C ASP A 10 0.74 -2.31 -15.97
N ASP A 11 1.23 -3.03 -14.96
CA ASP A 11 0.68 -4.33 -14.56
C ASP A 11 -0.81 -4.24 -14.18
N TRP A 12 -1.23 -3.06 -13.70
CA TRP A 12 -2.62 -2.78 -13.32
C TRP A 12 -3.48 -2.22 -14.46
N LYS A 13 -2.94 -1.98 -15.66
CA LYS A 13 -3.67 -1.31 -16.74
C LYS A 13 -4.95 -2.06 -17.09
N PHE A 14 -4.84 -3.35 -17.38
CA PHE A 14 -5.99 -4.17 -17.76
C PHE A 14 -7.06 -4.21 -16.65
N ALA A 15 -6.64 -4.45 -15.40
CA ALA A 15 -7.56 -4.48 -14.26
C ALA A 15 -8.27 -3.14 -14.08
N ALA A 16 -7.55 -2.02 -14.16
CA ALA A 16 -8.12 -0.69 -14.03
C ALA A 16 -9.18 -0.41 -15.11
N GLU A 17 -8.89 -0.75 -16.37
CA GLU A 17 -9.82 -0.60 -17.49
C GLU A 17 -11.08 -1.45 -17.29
N GLN A 18 -10.96 -2.70 -16.81
CA GLN A 18 -12.12 -3.54 -16.53
C GLN A 18 -12.98 -3.01 -15.37
N PHE A 19 -12.36 -2.44 -14.33
CA PHE A 19 -13.08 -1.82 -13.21
C PHE A 19 -13.94 -0.65 -13.68
N VAL A 20 -13.35 0.27 -14.46
CA VAL A 20 -14.04 1.43 -15.01
C VAL A 20 -15.16 0.98 -15.97
N ARG A 21 -14.89 -0.01 -16.83
CA ARG A 21 -15.89 -0.56 -17.76
C ARG A 21 -17.08 -1.20 -17.04
N ARG A 22 -16.85 -1.93 -15.93
CA ARG A 22 -17.92 -2.63 -15.21
C ARG A 22 -18.76 -1.72 -14.33
N MET A 23 -18.17 -0.62 -13.85
CA MET A 23 -18.78 0.35 -12.95
C MET A 23 -18.56 1.79 -13.45
N PRO A 24 -19.11 2.14 -14.62
CA PRO A 24 -18.95 3.48 -15.19
C PRO A 24 -19.48 4.53 -14.22
N ASP A 25 -18.77 5.66 -14.12
CA ASP A 25 -19.10 6.84 -13.30
C ASP A 25 -19.24 6.60 -11.78
N LYS A 26 -19.02 5.37 -11.32
CA LYS A 26 -19.10 4.99 -9.90
C LYS A 26 -17.73 4.84 -9.26
N VAL A 27 -16.71 4.49 -10.05
CA VAL A 27 -15.36 4.27 -9.56
C VAL A 27 -14.34 5.08 -10.34
N ILE A 28 -13.34 5.54 -9.61
CA ILE A 28 -12.12 6.07 -10.15
C ILE A 28 -11.01 5.11 -9.79
N VAL A 29 -10.25 4.66 -10.79
CA VAL A 29 -9.09 3.80 -10.54
C VAL A 29 -7.81 4.62 -10.70
N HIS A 30 -7.05 4.71 -9.61
CA HIS A 30 -5.69 5.22 -9.64
C HIS A 30 -4.70 4.04 -9.55
N ARG A 31 -3.80 3.94 -10.52
CA ARG A 31 -2.66 3.00 -10.51
C ARG A 31 -1.48 3.77 -9.95
N SER A 32 -0.96 3.31 -8.80
CA SER A 32 0.17 3.95 -8.14
C SER A 32 1.40 3.92 -9.05
N GLN A 33 2.10 5.05 -9.17
CA GLN A 33 3.31 5.21 -9.99
C GLN A 33 4.55 5.47 -9.13
N CYS A 34 4.36 5.84 -7.86
CA CYS A 34 5.44 6.25 -6.97
C CYS A 34 6.50 5.17 -6.64
N ASN A 35 6.24 3.90 -6.96
CA ASN A 35 7.18 2.79 -6.75
C ASN A 35 7.27 1.89 -7.99
N SER A 36 8.34 2.04 -8.77
CA SER A 36 8.58 1.22 -9.96
C SER A 36 10.03 0.78 -10.08
N ALA A 37 10.28 -0.31 -10.81
CA ALA A 37 11.63 -0.80 -11.10
C ALA A 37 12.49 -0.95 -9.83
N THR A 38 13.66 -0.29 -9.79
CA THR A 38 14.61 -0.35 -8.67
C THR A 38 14.07 0.25 -7.37
N GLN A 39 13.11 1.18 -7.46
CA GLN A 39 12.48 1.79 -6.28
C GLN A 39 11.68 0.79 -5.44
N THR A 40 11.32 -0.36 -6.03
CA THR A 40 10.61 -1.43 -5.31
C THR A 40 11.50 -2.17 -4.29
N PHE A 41 12.80 -1.89 -4.29
CA PHE A 41 13.78 -2.45 -3.35
C PHE A 41 14.13 -1.51 -2.20
N ASP A 42 13.54 -0.31 -2.13
CA ASP A 42 13.86 0.71 -1.13
C ASP A 42 13.32 0.39 0.28
N GLY A 43 12.59 -0.71 0.45
CA GLY A 43 11.97 -1.08 1.71
C GLY A 43 10.53 -0.59 1.84
N VAL A 44 9.75 -1.29 2.67
CA VAL A 44 8.30 -1.08 2.82
C VAL A 44 7.98 0.29 3.39
N ASP A 45 8.82 0.80 4.28
CA ASP A 45 8.69 2.11 4.92
C ASP A 45 8.86 3.25 3.91
N LEU A 46 9.94 3.26 3.12
CA LEU A 46 10.17 4.28 2.09
C LEU A 46 9.12 4.21 0.98
N MET A 47 8.82 3.00 0.49
CA MET A 47 7.78 2.81 -0.52
C MET A 47 6.41 3.25 0.01
N GLY A 48 6.12 2.97 1.27
CA GLY A 48 4.86 3.30 1.93
C GLY A 48 4.71 4.80 2.15
N GLU A 49 5.79 5.50 2.49
CA GLU A 49 5.80 6.97 2.59
C GLU A 49 5.46 7.62 1.26
N ARG A 50 6.10 7.16 0.18
CA ARG A 50 5.83 7.64 -1.18
C ARG A 50 4.38 7.41 -1.57
N LEU A 51 3.85 6.22 -1.26
CA LEU A 51 2.46 5.89 -1.53
C LEU A 51 1.50 6.78 -0.71
N ALA A 52 1.79 7.06 0.56
CA ALA A 52 0.97 7.94 1.37
C ALA A 52 0.88 9.36 0.76
N ASN A 53 2.02 9.91 0.34
CA ASN A 53 2.09 11.23 -0.31
C ASN A 53 1.39 11.25 -1.68
N GLU A 54 1.53 10.19 -2.47
CA GLU A 54 0.80 10.03 -3.74
C GLU A 54 -0.71 9.98 -3.51
N VAL A 55 -1.18 9.24 -2.50
CA VAL A 55 -2.61 9.18 -2.15
C VAL A 55 -3.14 10.57 -1.77
N LEU A 56 -2.45 11.32 -0.91
CA LEU A 56 -2.88 12.69 -0.56
C LEU A 56 -3.00 13.58 -1.81
N SER A 57 -1.98 13.56 -2.67
CA SER A 57 -1.96 14.33 -3.92
C SER A 57 -3.14 13.97 -4.83
N VAL A 58 -3.46 12.67 -4.96
CA VAL A 58 -4.57 12.19 -5.79
C VAL A 58 -5.93 12.59 -5.20
N VAL A 59 -6.09 12.52 -3.87
CA VAL A 59 -7.34 12.90 -3.20
C VAL A 59 -7.60 14.40 -3.34
N GLU A 60 -6.58 15.25 -3.18
CA GLU A 60 -6.69 16.70 -3.38
C GLU A 60 -7.07 17.08 -4.82
N GLN A 61 -6.51 16.38 -5.81
CA GLN A 61 -6.81 16.61 -7.22
C GLN A 61 -8.22 16.14 -7.62
N ARG A 62 -8.77 15.12 -6.94
CA ARG A 62 -10.05 14.50 -7.29
C ARG A 62 -11.16 14.98 -6.35
N ARG A 63 -11.50 16.26 -6.45
CA ARG A 63 -12.59 16.87 -5.67
C ARG A 63 -13.90 16.09 -5.84
N GLY A 64 -14.49 15.66 -4.72
CA GLY A 64 -15.78 14.97 -4.69
C GLY A 64 -15.74 13.46 -4.41
N VAL A 65 -14.56 12.84 -4.39
CA VAL A 65 -14.43 11.47 -3.88
C VAL A 65 -14.69 11.45 -2.37
N LYS A 66 -15.46 10.47 -1.88
CA LYS A 66 -15.80 10.34 -0.46
C LYS A 66 -15.29 9.04 0.18
N LYS A 67 -14.92 8.08 -0.66
CA LYS A 67 -14.64 6.70 -0.29
C LYS A 67 -13.33 6.26 -0.93
N ILE A 68 -12.56 5.46 -0.22
CA ILE A 68 -11.30 4.92 -0.70
C ILE A 68 -11.24 3.40 -0.53
N SER A 69 -10.66 2.72 -1.52
CA SER A 69 -10.35 1.29 -1.47
C SER A 69 -8.93 1.07 -1.97
N PHE A 70 -8.24 0.14 -1.32
CA PHE A 70 -6.90 -0.28 -1.72
C PHE A 70 -6.95 -1.69 -2.28
N VAL A 71 -6.32 -1.86 -3.43
CA VAL A 71 -6.09 -3.16 -4.06
C VAL A 71 -4.60 -3.28 -4.31
N ALA A 72 -3.98 -4.33 -3.79
CA ALA A 72 -2.53 -4.48 -3.82
C ALA A 72 -2.10 -5.92 -4.15
N HIS A 73 -0.91 -6.06 -4.74
CA HIS A 73 -0.35 -7.36 -5.10
C HIS A 73 1.03 -7.56 -4.47
N SER A 74 1.28 -8.76 -3.94
CA SER A 74 2.56 -9.18 -3.37
C SER A 74 3.07 -8.16 -2.34
N LEU A 75 4.32 -7.70 -2.44
CA LEU A 75 4.93 -6.68 -1.57
C LEU A 75 4.06 -5.41 -1.43
N GLY A 76 3.31 -5.05 -2.48
CA GLY A 76 2.43 -3.88 -2.47
C GLY A 76 1.38 -3.90 -1.37
N GLY A 77 1.00 -5.08 -0.87
CA GLY A 77 0.08 -5.21 0.27
C GLY A 77 0.66 -4.65 1.57
N LEU A 78 1.96 -4.86 1.81
CA LEU A 78 2.64 -4.29 2.98
C LEU A 78 2.82 -2.78 2.84
N VAL A 79 3.20 -2.34 1.64
CA VAL A 79 3.34 -0.91 1.29
C VAL A 79 2.01 -0.17 1.48
N ALA A 80 0.91 -0.74 0.99
CA ALA A 80 -0.42 -0.19 1.18
C ALA A 80 -0.82 -0.16 2.67
N ARG A 81 -0.49 -1.21 3.44
CA ARG A 81 -0.77 -1.25 4.88
C ARG A 81 0.00 -0.15 5.64
N TYR A 82 1.26 0.09 5.28
CA TYR A 82 2.04 1.19 5.84
C TYR A 82 1.40 2.54 5.50
N ALA A 83 1.09 2.79 4.23
CA ALA A 83 0.47 4.05 3.81
C ALA A 83 -0.88 4.30 4.52
N ILE A 84 -1.72 3.27 4.65
CA ILE A 84 -2.98 3.36 5.40
C ILE A 84 -2.72 3.78 6.85
N GLY A 85 -1.74 3.17 7.52
CA GLY A 85 -1.38 3.53 8.90
C GLY A 85 -0.91 4.99 9.03
N ARG A 86 -0.19 5.51 8.02
CA ARG A 86 0.26 6.91 7.99
C ARG A 86 -0.86 7.91 7.69
N LEU A 87 -1.86 7.50 6.94
CA LEU A 87 -3.00 8.34 6.53
C LEU A 87 -4.22 8.19 7.44
N TYR A 88 -4.16 7.31 8.43
CA TYR A 88 -5.30 7.04 9.30
C TYR A 88 -5.54 8.17 10.29
N GLU A 89 -6.76 8.70 10.25
CA GLU A 89 -7.23 9.76 11.13
C GLU A 89 -8.36 9.20 12.00
N PRO A 90 -8.13 8.98 13.32
CA PRO A 90 -9.17 8.50 14.20
C PRO A 90 -10.30 9.53 14.33
N ASN A 91 -11.55 9.05 14.33
CA ASN A 91 -12.70 9.91 14.54
C ASN A 91 -12.70 10.41 15.98
N SER A 92 -12.24 11.65 16.18
CA SER A 92 -12.31 12.31 17.47
C SER A 92 -13.74 12.76 17.71
N ARG A 93 -14.68 11.82 17.94
CA ARG A 93 -15.85 12.15 18.75
C ARG A 93 -15.28 12.51 20.11
N ARG A 94 -15.32 13.81 20.43
CA ARG A 94 -14.91 14.43 21.69
C ARG A 94 -15.05 13.42 22.83
N LYS A 95 -13.94 13.06 23.48
CA LYS A 95 -13.95 12.58 24.85
C LYS A 95 -14.44 13.73 25.74
N SER A 96 -15.74 14.03 25.69
CA SER A 96 -16.41 14.75 26.75
C SER A 96 -16.95 13.72 27.73
N SER A 97 -16.29 13.68 28.89
CA SER A 97 -16.74 13.16 30.19
C SER A 97 -17.06 11.66 30.33
N GLY A 98 -16.14 10.96 31.01
CA GLY A 98 -16.46 10.10 32.16
C GLY A 98 -16.97 8.69 31.90
N GLY A 99 -16.13 7.70 32.16
CA GLY A 99 -16.53 6.30 32.38
C GLY A 99 -15.77 5.32 31.48
N GLU A 100 -14.71 4.72 32.01
CA GLU A 100 -14.05 3.57 31.37
C GLU A 100 -14.95 2.35 31.47
N SER A 101 -15.62 1.99 30.37
CA SER A 101 -16.26 0.67 30.21
C SER A 101 -15.38 -0.19 29.30
N ARG A 102 -15.01 -1.38 29.80
CA ARG A 102 -14.02 -2.28 29.19
C ARG A 102 -14.52 -3.12 28.01
N ASP A 103 -15.73 -2.88 27.50
CA ASP A 103 -16.36 -3.68 26.44
C ASP A 103 -16.82 -2.86 25.21
N ASP A 104 -16.30 -1.64 25.04
CA ASP A 104 -16.55 -0.90 23.81
C ASP A 104 -15.65 -1.45 22.70
N VAL A 105 -16.19 -2.36 21.88
CA VAL A 105 -15.70 -2.58 20.52
C VAL A 105 -15.78 -1.23 19.84
N VAL A 106 -14.68 -0.48 19.89
CA VAL A 106 -14.56 0.86 19.33
C VAL A 106 -14.94 0.71 17.86
N HIS A 107 -16.10 1.24 17.48
CA HIS A 107 -16.36 1.51 16.07
C HIS A 107 -15.31 2.54 15.65
N LEU A 108 -14.18 2.04 15.17
CA LEU A 108 -13.05 2.77 14.64
C LEU A 108 -13.50 3.47 13.35
N ASN A 109 -14.40 4.44 13.47
CA ASN A 109 -14.94 5.24 12.36
C ASN A 109 -13.90 6.24 11.82
N GLY A 110 -12.63 5.84 11.78
CA GLY A 110 -11.54 6.67 11.28
C GLY A 110 -11.59 6.81 9.77
N HIS A 111 -10.99 7.90 9.29
CA HIS A 111 -10.85 8.18 7.87
C HIS A 111 -9.43 7.83 7.41
N ILE A 112 -9.25 7.65 6.11
CA ILE A 112 -7.94 7.51 5.48
C ILE A 112 -7.81 8.69 4.51
N ALA A 113 -6.88 9.61 4.79
CA ALA A 113 -6.74 10.85 4.03
C ALA A 113 -8.07 11.62 3.89
N GLY A 114 -8.84 11.71 4.98
CA GLY A 114 -10.18 12.32 4.98
C GLY A 114 -11.29 11.55 4.26
N LEU A 115 -11.02 10.34 3.73
CA LEU A 115 -12.00 9.52 3.02
C LEU A 115 -12.50 8.33 3.87
N GLU A 116 -13.75 7.94 3.66
CA GLU A 116 -14.34 6.76 4.28
C GLU A 116 -13.66 5.48 3.73
N PRO A 117 -13.02 4.66 4.59
CA PRO A 117 -12.42 3.41 4.17
C PRO A 117 -13.50 2.40 3.77
N MET A 118 -13.35 1.77 2.60
CA MET A 118 -14.32 0.78 2.10
C MET A 118 -13.76 -0.63 2.04
N ASN A 119 -12.69 -0.85 1.27
CA ASN A 119 -12.12 -2.18 1.05
C ASN A 119 -10.59 -2.16 1.09
N PHE A 120 -10.00 -3.17 1.71
CA PHE A 120 -8.57 -3.47 1.63
C PHE A 120 -8.40 -4.88 1.07
N ILE A 121 -7.95 -4.98 -0.17
CA ILE A 121 -7.84 -6.25 -0.92
C ILE A 121 -6.38 -6.47 -1.28
N THR A 122 -5.84 -7.62 -0.91
CA THR A 122 -4.45 -7.98 -1.23
C THR A 122 -4.37 -9.36 -1.85
N PHE A 123 -3.55 -9.51 -2.90
CA PHE A 123 -3.29 -10.77 -3.58
C PHE A 123 -1.86 -11.22 -3.36
N ALA A 124 -1.67 -12.46 -2.88
CA ALA A 124 -0.34 -13.06 -2.66
C ALA A 124 0.61 -12.20 -1.80
N SER A 125 0.07 -11.37 -0.92
CA SER A 125 0.86 -10.46 -0.09
C SER A 125 1.44 -11.17 1.13
N PRO A 126 2.77 -11.14 1.34
CA PRO A 126 3.41 -11.82 2.47
C PRO A 126 3.29 -11.00 3.75
N HIS A 127 2.06 -10.82 4.25
CA HIS A 127 1.77 -10.01 5.44
C HIS A 127 2.49 -10.50 6.71
N LEU A 128 2.81 -11.79 6.76
CA LEU A 128 3.54 -12.47 7.84
C LEU A 128 4.99 -12.78 7.46
N GLY A 129 5.47 -12.23 6.34
CA GLY A 129 6.77 -12.56 5.76
C GLY A 129 6.71 -13.73 4.76
N SER A 130 7.86 -14.00 4.15
CA SER A 130 8.07 -15.13 3.23
C SER A 130 9.22 -16.00 3.72
N SER A 131 9.13 -17.31 3.48
CA SER A 131 10.15 -18.29 3.88
C SER A 131 11.52 -18.09 3.20
N GLY A 132 11.61 -17.25 2.17
CA GLY A 132 12.84 -16.92 1.46
C GLY A 132 13.76 -15.92 2.16
N ASN A 133 13.34 -15.35 3.30
CA ASN A 133 14.19 -14.46 4.10
C ASN A 133 15.40 -15.26 4.65
N LYS A 134 16.61 -14.97 4.15
CA LYS A 134 17.90 -15.67 4.34
C LYS A 134 18.28 -16.76 3.32
N GLN A 135 17.55 -16.94 2.21
CA GLN A 135 17.92 -17.93 1.18
C GLN A 135 18.81 -17.36 0.05
N ILE A 136 18.98 -16.04 -0.02
CA ILE A 136 19.94 -15.42 -0.92
C ILE A 136 21.29 -15.41 -0.20
N LEU A 137 22.13 -16.39 -0.52
CA LEU A 137 23.55 -16.34 -0.19
C LEU A 137 24.12 -15.02 -0.75
N PRO A 138 24.98 -14.29 0.00
CA PRO A 138 25.71 -13.17 -0.60
C PRO A 138 26.41 -13.69 -1.87
N PRO A 139 26.48 -12.90 -2.95
CA PRO A 139 27.16 -13.34 -4.17
C PRO A 139 28.54 -13.84 -3.77
N ALA A 140 28.85 -15.08 -4.12
CA ALA A 140 30.13 -15.69 -3.80
C ALA A 140 31.22 -14.71 -4.26
N THR A 141 32.02 -14.22 -3.31
CA THR A 141 33.24 -13.49 -3.62
C THR A 141 34.03 -14.34 -4.58
N PHE A 142 34.06 -13.93 -5.85
CA PHE A 142 34.90 -14.50 -6.88
C PHE A 142 36.35 -14.21 -6.46
N PHE A 143 36.94 -15.07 -5.63
CA PHE A 143 38.37 -15.08 -5.39
C PHE A 143 39.02 -15.59 -6.67
N MET A 144 39.41 -14.65 -7.53
CA MET A 144 40.29 -14.91 -8.65
C MET A 144 41.67 -15.26 -8.05
N TRP A 145 42.01 -16.55 -8.02
CA TRP A 145 43.34 -17.00 -7.66
C TRP A 145 44.29 -16.60 -8.81
N PRO A 146 45.38 -15.85 -8.58
CA PRO A 146 46.39 -15.67 -9.61
C PRO A 146 47.19 -16.96 -9.71
N SER A 147 47.00 -17.70 -10.81
CA SER A 147 47.90 -18.79 -11.18
C SER A 147 49.23 -18.21 -11.66
N PHE A 148 50.31 -18.55 -10.96
CA PHE A 148 51.70 -18.57 -11.43
C PHE A 148 52.39 -19.74 -10.69
N PRO A 149 53.43 -20.37 -11.24
CA PRO A 149 54.42 -19.85 -12.18
C PRO A 149 54.24 -20.29 -13.65
#